data_AF-A0A2S2NY31-F1
#
_entry.id   AF-A0A2S2NY31-F1
#
_cell.length_a   1.000
_cell.length_b   1.000
_cell.length_c   1.000
_cell.angle_alpha   90.00
_cell.angle_beta   90.00
_cell.angle_gamma   90.00
#
_symmetry.space_group_name_H-M   'P 1'
#
loop_
_entity.id
_entity.type
_entity.pdbx_description
1 polymer ?
#
loop_
_entity_poly.entity_id
_entity_poly.type
_entity_poly.pdbx_seq_one_letter_code
_entity_poly.pdbx_strand_id
1 'polypeptide(L)'
;MNLTYILINYVKYICLNRKMLKDYDPFKQLKYKAFDESEITMIAIAEFLNPVFSKKELDNKNLKTLFIQILKISLWGNRFDLSLNIGKSKNITEDPLEAVVFLDKYILTDHSDEIWNTLNALNDKNPKIIDIILDNSAYELFTDMCLADFFITYGFAETVVFHGKSIPWYVSDVTKPDFEHFLNRLVKECASSALQQIGNRWNNYYKTGKFVIECEEFWTLPHCYSTMATEDSKLYKKLACSQLLIFKGDLNYRKLIGDINWSSSTTFKSALCQFQPTAVVALRTLKCDCVCDLNCDYETKIDETDKDDNYLCSTNYWQVNGKYAVVHLSK
;
A
#
# COMPACT_ATOMS: atom_id res chain seq x y z
N MET A 1 5.55 -24.61 6.44
CA MET A 1 4.12 -24.26 6.55
C MET A 1 3.98 -23.22 7.64
N ASN A 2 3.60 -22.00 7.29
CA ASN A 2 3.69 -20.85 8.17
C ASN A 2 2.47 -20.83 9.15
N LEU A 3 2.74 -20.96 10.45
CA LEU A 3 1.75 -21.13 11.54
C LEU A 3 0.66 -20.06 11.53
N THR A 4 0.98 -18.85 11.10
CA THR A 4 0.05 -17.72 11.04
C THR A 4 -1.11 -17.98 10.05
N TYR A 5 -0.83 -18.62 8.92
CA TYR A 5 -1.88 -18.98 7.95
C TYR A 5 -2.82 -20.06 8.51
N ILE A 6 -2.30 -20.99 9.31
CA ILE A 6 -3.12 -22.02 9.97
C ILE A 6 -4.07 -21.36 10.96
N LEU A 7 -3.53 -20.44 11.79
CA LEU A 7 -4.32 -19.76 12.81
C LEU A 7 -5.48 -18.96 12.21
N ILE A 8 -5.22 -18.19 11.14
CA ILE A 8 -6.26 -17.36 10.52
C ILE A 8 -7.28 -18.22 9.76
N ASN A 9 -6.84 -19.27 9.08
CA ASN A 9 -7.78 -20.22 8.46
C ASN A 9 -8.59 -21.01 9.49
N TYR A 10 -8.06 -21.23 10.69
CA TYR A 10 -8.82 -21.83 11.79
C TYR A 10 -9.89 -20.87 12.33
N VAL A 11 -9.57 -19.58 12.47
CA VAL A 11 -10.56 -18.53 12.79
C VAL A 11 -11.64 -18.47 11.71
N LYS A 12 -11.26 -18.49 10.42
CA LYS A 12 -12.18 -18.59 9.28
C LYS A 12 -13.08 -19.82 9.39
N TYR A 13 -12.50 -20.99 9.67
CA TYR A 13 -13.26 -22.24 9.82
C TYR A 13 -14.32 -22.13 10.91
N ILE A 14 -13.98 -21.51 12.05
CA ILE A 14 -14.94 -21.27 13.13
C ILE A 14 -16.09 -20.35 12.66
N CYS A 15 -15.76 -19.22 12.02
CA CYS A 15 -16.75 -18.25 11.56
C CYS A 15 -17.69 -18.83 10.49
N LEU A 16 -17.16 -19.57 9.51
CA LEU A 16 -17.94 -20.14 8.40
C LEU A 16 -18.85 -21.30 8.84
N ASN A 17 -18.43 -22.11 9.81
CA ASN A 17 -19.21 -23.26 10.30
C ASN A 17 -20.27 -22.90 11.34
N ARG A 18 -20.40 -21.61 11.69
CA ARG A 18 -21.45 -21.11 12.57
C ARG A 18 -22.35 -20.17 11.76
N LYS A 19 -23.63 -20.55 11.56
CA LYS A 19 -24.59 -19.74 10.78
C LYS A 19 -24.64 -18.27 11.20
N MET A 20 -24.46 -17.98 12.49
CA MET A 20 -24.48 -16.62 13.05
C MET A 20 -23.21 -15.80 12.80
N LEU A 21 -22.11 -16.42 12.35
CA LEU A 21 -20.78 -15.78 12.26
C LEU A 21 -20.25 -15.68 10.82
N LYS A 22 -21.04 -16.07 9.82
CA LYS A 22 -20.59 -16.11 8.41
C LYS A 22 -20.11 -14.74 7.90
N ASP A 23 -20.82 -13.68 8.29
CA ASP A 23 -20.52 -12.30 7.90
C ASP A 23 -19.92 -11.49 9.06
N TYR A 24 -19.51 -12.17 10.14
CA TYR A 24 -18.94 -11.51 11.31
C TYR A 24 -17.45 -11.26 11.11
N ASP A 25 -17.06 -10.01 11.24
CA ASP A 25 -15.67 -9.59 11.28
C ASP A 25 -15.27 -9.26 12.73
N PRO A 26 -14.43 -10.10 13.39
CA PRO A 26 -13.99 -9.87 14.76
C PRO A 26 -13.09 -8.64 14.92
N PHE A 27 -12.52 -8.12 13.84
CA PHE A 27 -11.56 -7.01 13.85
C PHE A 27 -12.19 -5.68 13.42
N LYS A 28 -13.47 -5.69 13.02
CA LYS A 28 -14.21 -4.51 12.54
C LYS A 28 -14.06 -3.29 13.44
N GLN A 29 -14.23 -3.46 14.75
CA GLN A 29 -14.16 -2.34 15.70
C GLN A 29 -12.75 -1.74 15.78
N LEU A 30 -11.70 -2.56 15.66
CA LEU A 30 -10.32 -2.08 15.63
C LEU A 30 -10.07 -1.25 14.37
N LYS A 31 -10.56 -1.72 13.21
CA LYS A 31 -10.44 -1.01 11.93
C LYS A 31 -11.18 0.32 11.93
N TYR A 32 -12.35 0.39 12.57
CA TYR A 32 -13.15 1.62 12.63
C TYR A 32 -12.51 2.64 13.57
N LYS A 33 -12.02 2.17 14.72
CA LYS A 33 -11.26 3.01 15.64
C LYS A 33 -9.99 3.56 14.99
N ALA A 34 -9.27 2.75 14.21
CA ALA A 34 -8.08 3.20 13.48
C ALA A 34 -8.40 4.30 12.44
N PHE A 35 -9.60 4.29 11.83
CA PHE A 35 -10.05 5.40 10.99
C PHE A 35 -10.21 6.68 11.81
N ASP A 36 -10.88 6.59 12.96
CA ASP A 36 -11.15 7.74 13.83
C ASP A 36 -9.84 8.37 14.34
N GLU A 37 -8.87 7.53 14.71
CA GLU A 37 -7.56 7.97 15.20
C GLU A 37 -6.75 8.72 14.14
N SER A 38 -6.97 8.43 12.85
CA SER A 38 -6.24 9.05 11.74
C SER A 38 -7.03 10.16 11.02
N GLU A 39 -8.23 10.52 11.47
CA GLU A 39 -9.11 11.47 10.77
C GLU A 39 -8.44 12.83 10.57
N ILE A 40 -7.78 13.37 11.60
CA ILE A 40 -7.10 14.68 11.53
C ILE A 40 -6.03 14.70 10.42
N THR A 41 -5.28 13.62 10.28
CA THR A 41 -4.26 13.51 9.24
C THR A 41 -4.86 13.36 7.85
N MET A 42 -5.93 12.56 7.73
CA MET A 42 -6.64 12.45 6.47
C MET A 42 -7.22 13.80 6.03
N ILE A 43 -7.71 14.62 6.98
CA ILE A 43 -8.17 15.99 6.71
C ILE A 43 -7.05 16.84 6.13
N ALA A 44 -5.87 16.88 6.75
CA ALA A 44 -4.74 17.69 6.28
C ALA A 44 -4.31 17.29 4.84
N ILE A 45 -4.22 15.99 4.56
CA ILE A 45 -3.92 15.51 3.20
C ILE A 45 -5.05 15.89 2.23
N ALA A 46 -6.32 15.74 2.63
CA ALA A 46 -7.45 16.06 1.76
C ALA A 46 -7.54 17.56 1.44
N GLU A 47 -7.26 18.44 2.41
CA GLU A 47 -7.21 19.89 2.23
C GLU A 47 -6.13 20.28 1.22
N PHE A 48 -4.99 19.59 1.22
CA PHE A 48 -3.94 19.78 0.24
C PHE A 48 -4.30 19.20 -1.15
N LEU A 49 -4.77 17.95 -1.22
CA LEU A 49 -4.99 17.25 -2.48
C LEU A 49 -6.24 17.73 -3.25
N ASN A 50 -7.29 18.20 -2.57
CA ASN A 50 -8.50 18.71 -3.22
C ASN A 50 -8.22 19.82 -4.25
N PRO A 51 -7.54 20.93 -3.90
CA PRO A 51 -7.21 21.97 -4.86
C PRO A 51 -6.17 21.49 -5.88
N VAL A 52 -5.23 20.63 -5.51
CA VAL A 52 -4.22 20.10 -6.44
C VAL A 52 -4.89 19.29 -7.56
N PHE A 53 -5.73 18.30 -7.22
CA PHE A 53 -6.43 17.46 -8.20
C PHE A 53 -7.57 18.18 -8.94
N SER A 54 -7.93 19.40 -8.54
CA SER A 54 -8.84 20.25 -9.32
C SER A 54 -8.15 20.86 -10.56
N LYS A 55 -6.82 20.96 -10.54
CA LYS A 55 -6.02 21.46 -11.65
C LYS A 55 -5.82 20.34 -12.67
N LYS A 56 -6.38 20.52 -13.87
CA LYS A 56 -6.27 19.52 -14.94
C LYS A 56 -4.86 19.36 -15.52
N GLU A 57 -4.00 20.35 -15.33
CA GLU A 57 -2.64 20.34 -15.87
C GLU A 57 -1.65 20.82 -14.80
N LEU A 58 -0.62 20.01 -14.59
CA LEU A 58 0.62 20.36 -13.90
C LEU A 58 1.75 20.16 -14.91
N ASP A 59 2.80 20.99 -14.84
CA ASP A 59 4.00 20.67 -15.61
C ASP A 59 4.61 19.33 -15.13
N ASN A 60 5.35 18.68 -16.01
CA ASN A 60 5.84 17.31 -15.79
C ASN A 60 6.74 17.18 -14.55
N LYS A 61 7.49 18.24 -14.20
CA LYS A 61 8.37 18.22 -13.03
C LYS A 61 7.55 18.24 -11.75
N ASN A 62 6.58 19.14 -11.65
CA ASN A 62 5.68 19.23 -10.51
C ASN A 62 4.80 17.98 -10.37
N LEU A 63 4.39 17.39 -11.49
CA LEU A 63 3.63 16.13 -11.50
C LEU A 63 4.45 14.94 -10.97
N LYS A 64 5.72 14.84 -11.36
CA LYS A 64 6.65 13.83 -10.84
C LYS A 64 6.87 13.98 -9.34
N THR A 65 7.11 15.21 -8.86
CA THR A 65 7.29 15.49 -7.43
C THR A 65 6.06 15.04 -6.64
N LEU A 66 4.87 15.44 -7.09
CA LEU A 66 3.60 15.07 -6.47
C LEU A 66 3.40 13.55 -6.46
N PHE A 67 3.71 12.86 -7.57
CA PHE A 67 3.64 11.40 -7.64
C PHE A 67 4.52 10.75 -6.57
N ILE A 68 5.79 11.14 -6.46
CA ILE A 68 6.73 10.56 -5.50
C ILE A 68 6.27 10.82 -4.07
N GLN A 69 5.79 12.03 -3.76
CA GLN A 69 5.22 12.35 -2.45
C GLN A 69 4.03 11.46 -2.09
N ILE A 70 3.07 11.28 -3.00
CA ILE A 70 1.89 10.44 -2.77
C ILE A 70 2.28 8.95 -2.67
N LEU A 71 3.22 8.48 -3.50
CA LEU A 71 3.74 7.11 -3.46
C LEU A 71 4.37 6.81 -2.10
N LYS A 72 5.15 7.75 -1.56
CA LYS A 72 5.80 7.59 -0.26
C LYS A 72 4.81 7.71 0.90
N ILE A 73 3.76 8.52 0.79
CA ILE A 73 2.66 8.51 1.77
C ILE A 73 1.95 7.15 1.79
N SER A 74 1.69 6.55 0.63
CA SER A 74 1.16 5.18 0.52
C SER A 74 2.11 4.13 1.11
N LEU A 75 3.42 4.26 0.91
CA LEU A 75 4.43 3.40 1.54
C LEU A 75 4.37 3.46 3.07
N TRP A 76 4.29 4.67 3.62
CA TRP A 76 4.35 4.89 5.06
C TRP A 76 2.99 4.83 5.78
N GLY A 77 1.89 4.62 5.06
CA GLY A 77 0.53 4.56 5.62
C GLY A 77 0.35 3.54 6.75
N ASN A 78 1.20 2.51 6.82
CA ASN A 78 1.21 1.50 7.89
C ASN A 78 2.01 1.89 9.15
N ARG A 79 2.58 3.10 9.21
CA ARG A 79 3.43 3.57 10.31
C ARG A 79 3.20 5.04 10.66
N PHE A 80 2.99 5.87 9.64
CA PHE A 80 3.21 7.30 9.74
C PHE A 80 1.91 8.07 9.68
N ASP A 81 1.32 8.32 10.84
CA ASP A 81 0.25 9.30 10.99
C ASP A 81 0.89 10.70 11.11
N LEU A 82 0.70 11.56 10.10
CA LEU A 82 1.31 12.91 10.06
C LEU A 82 1.00 13.74 11.32
N SER A 83 -0.16 13.53 11.95
CA SER A 83 -0.58 14.21 13.17
C SER A 83 0.43 14.03 14.33
N LEU A 84 1.13 12.89 14.39
CA LEU A 84 2.15 12.59 15.40
C LEU A 84 3.39 13.48 15.28
N ASN A 85 3.62 14.10 14.11
CA ASN A 85 4.77 14.96 13.85
C ASN A 85 4.42 16.41 13.47
N ILE A 86 3.21 16.69 12.96
CA ILE A 86 2.70 18.05 12.76
C ILE A 86 2.71 18.83 14.10
N GLY A 87 2.45 18.16 15.22
CA GLY A 87 2.56 18.77 16.56
C GLY A 87 3.98 19.11 17.03
N LYS A 88 5.03 18.63 16.34
CA LYS A 88 6.44 18.87 16.69
C LYS A 88 7.14 19.87 15.76
N SER A 89 6.67 20.05 14.53
CA SER A 89 7.16 21.07 13.60
C SER A 89 6.48 22.41 13.86
N LYS A 90 7.15 23.34 14.54
CA LYS A 90 6.68 24.73 14.72
C LYS A 90 6.57 25.54 13.41
N ASN A 91 7.00 24.98 12.29
CA ASN A 91 6.87 25.53 10.94
C ASN A 91 6.16 24.48 10.08
N ILE A 92 4.83 24.48 10.08
CA ILE A 92 4.06 23.71 9.11
C ILE A 92 4.30 24.40 7.76
N THR A 93 5.07 23.75 6.88
CA THR A 93 5.14 24.16 5.48
C THR A 93 3.74 24.01 4.86
N GLU A 94 3.41 24.80 3.84
CA GLU A 94 2.08 24.77 3.20
C GLU A 94 1.73 23.39 2.59
N ASP A 95 2.73 22.52 2.38
CA ASP A 95 2.59 21.17 1.84
C ASP A 95 2.78 20.10 2.94
N PRO A 96 1.69 19.44 3.42
CA PRO A 96 1.78 18.38 4.41
C PRO A 96 2.51 17.13 3.90
N LEU A 97 2.72 16.99 2.58
CA LEU A 97 3.43 15.86 1.99
C LEU A 97 4.95 16.02 2.06
N GLU A 98 5.49 17.23 2.26
CA GLU A 98 6.93 17.46 2.48
C GLU A 98 7.44 16.73 3.73
N ALA A 99 6.57 16.51 4.73
CA ALA A 99 6.92 15.78 5.93
C ALA A 99 7.41 14.34 5.64
N VAL A 100 7.01 13.77 4.50
CA VAL A 100 7.42 12.43 4.09
C VAL A 100 8.85 12.41 3.53
N VAL A 101 9.37 13.53 3.02
CA VAL A 101 10.75 13.63 2.54
C VAL A 101 11.75 13.38 3.68
N PHE A 102 11.42 13.76 4.91
CA PHE A 102 12.24 13.44 6.09
C PHE A 102 12.33 11.94 6.39
N LEU A 103 11.46 11.12 5.80
CA LEU A 103 11.47 9.68 5.95
C LEU A 103 12.33 8.96 4.90
N ASP A 104 12.83 9.68 3.89
CA ASP A 104 13.63 9.09 2.80
C ASP A 104 14.89 8.39 3.33
N LYS A 105 15.48 8.91 4.41
CA LYS A 105 16.62 8.28 5.07
C LYS A 105 16.35 6.88 5.63
N TYR A 106 15.07 6.52 5.83
CA TYR A 106 14.67 5.18 6.27
C TYR A 106 14.33 4.23 5.10
N ILE A 107 14.41 4.69 3.85
CA ILE A 107 14.20 3.85 2.68
C ILE A 107 15.55 3.25 2.26
N LEU A 108 15.69 1.93 2.39
CA LEU A 108 16.97 1.24 2.14
C LEU A 108 17.25 1.02 0.65
N THR A 109 16.17 0.85 -0.12
CA THR A 109 16.19 0.81 -1.60
C THR A 109 14.97 1.56 -2.11
N ASP A 110 15.19 2.54 -3.00
CA ASP A 110 14.14 3.41 -3.52
C ASP A 110 14.11 3.40 -5.05
N HIS A 111 13.17 2.66 -5.65
CA HIS A 111 12.94 2.65 -7.10
C HIS A 111 11.83 3.63 -7.55
N SER A 112 11.49 4.66 -6.75
CA SER A 112 10.39 5.59 -7.06
C SER A 112 10.55 6.30 -8.41
N ASP A 113 11.77 6.66 -8.79
CA ASP A 113 12.09 7.30 -10.06
C ASP A 113 11.87 6.34 -11.25
N GLU A 114 12.27 5.09 -11.11
CA GLU A 114 12.07 4.04 -12.10
C GLU A 114 10.59 3.69 -12.26
N ILE A 115 9.81 3.73 -11.18
CA ILE A 115 8.36 3.57 -11.23
C ILE A 115 7.73 4.71 -12.02
N TRP A 116 8.12 5.96 -11.75
CA TRP A 116 7.65 7.11 -12.53
C TRP A 116 7.97 6.98 -14.02
N ASN A 117 9.21 6.61 -14.35
CA ASN A 117 9.63 6.40 -15.74
C ASN A 117 8.84 5.27 -16.41
N THR A 118 8.55 4.19 -15.67
CA THR A 118 7.75 3.06 -16.16
C THR A 118 6.30 3.46 -16.40
N LEU A 119 5.68 4.21 -15.48
CA LEU A 119 4.33 4.75 -15.67
C LEU A 119 4.22 5.62 -16.93
N ASN A 120 5.18 6.52 -17.15
CA ASN A 120 5.19 7.37 -18.35
C ASN A 120 5.38 6.56 -19.64
N ALA A 121 6.29 5.57 -19.63
CA ALA A 121 6.53 4.72 -20.79
C ALA A 121 5.32 3.81 -21.15
N LEU A 122 4.45 3.53 -20.18
CA LEU A 122 3.25 2.73 -20.37
C LEU A 122 1.99 3.58 -20.60
N ASN A 123 2.07 4.90 -20.44
CA ASN A 123 0.92 5.78 -20.47
C ASN A 123 0.17 5.82 -21.82
N ASP A 124 0.79 5.42 -22.93
CA ASP A 124 0.10 5.34 -24.23
C ASP A 124 -0.49 3.95 -24.52
N LYS A 125 -0.30 2.97 -23.62
CA LYS A 125 -0.84 1.61 -23.79
C LYS A 125 -2.26 1.50 -23.28
N ASN A 126 -3.08 0.74 -24.01
CA ASN A 126 -4.43 0.38 -23.60
C ASN A 126 -4.54 -1.15 -23.40
N PRO A 127 -5.36 -1.62 -22.44
CA PRO A 127 -6.14 -0.82 -21.49
C PRO A 127 -5.26 -0.22 -20.37
N LYS A 128 -5.62 0.96 -19.85
CA LYS A 128 -4.88 1.62 -18.75
C LYS A 128 -5.40 1.15 -17.40
N ILE A 129 -4.99 -0.05 -17.00
CA ILE A 129 -5.40 -0.66 -15.73
C ILE A 129 -4.20 -0.72 -14.78
N ILE A 130 -4.37 -0.20 -13.56
CA ILE A 130 -3.40 -0.34 -12.47
C ILE A 130 -4.06 -1.12 -11.34
N ASP A 131 -3.36 -2.10 -10.79
CA ASP A 131 -3.89 -2.93 -9.71
C ASP A 131 -3.13 -2.63 -8.42
N ILE A 132 -3.86 -2.42 -7.33
CA ILE A 132 -3.31 -2.22 -6.00
C ILE A 132 -3.75 -3.38 -5.12
N ILE A 133 -2.78 -4.23 -4.75
CA ILE A 133 -3.00 -5.34 -3.83
C ILE A 133 -2.84 -4.80 -2.42
N LEU A 134 -3.99 -4.63 -1.75
CA LEU A 134 -4.11 -3.91 -0.49
C LEU A 134 -3.50 -4.68 0.69
N ASP A 135 -3.08 -3.91 1.69
CA ASP A 135 -2.73 -4.39 3.03
C ASP A 135 -3.81 -3.91 4.01
N ASN A 136 -3.53 -2.91 4.85
CA ASN A 136 -4.41 -2.50 5.94
C ASN A 136 -5.49 -1.49 5.54
N SER A 137 -6.57 -1.50 6.31
CA SER A 137 -7.67 -0.53 6.26
C SER A 137 -7.30 0.81 6.92
N ALA A 138 -8.30 1.67 7.11
CA ALA A 138 -8.15 3.00 7.72
C ALA A 138 -7.14 3.88 6.95
N TYR A 139 -6.11 4.41 7.64
CA TYR A 139 -5.19 5.37 7.05
C TYR A 139 -4.38 4.82 5.88
N GLU A 140 -3.93 3.56 5.93
CA GLU A 140 -3.20 2.99 4.79
C GLU A 140 -4.10 2.92 3.55
N LEU A 141 -5.33 2.43 3.68
CA LEU A 141 -6.31 2.44 2.60
C LEU A 141 -6.57 3.87 2.07
N PHE A 142 -6.68 4.87 2.94
CA PHE A 142 -6.82 6.27 2.52
C PHE A 142 -5.67 6.69 1.60
N THR A 143 -4.43 6.42 2.00
CA THR A 143 -3.24 6.79 1.24
C THR A 143 -3.13 6.05 -0.09
N ASP A 144 -3.58 4.78 -0.14
CA ASP A 144 -3.66 4.00 -1.37
C ASP A 144 -4.71 4.56 -2.33
N MET A 145 -5.84 5.04 -1.80
CA MET A 145 -6.87 5.71 -2.60
C MET A 145 -6.43 7.09 -3.08
N CYS A 146 -5.59 7.83 -2.33
CA CYS A 146 -4.94 9.04 -2.82
C CYS A 146 -4.02 8.75 -4.03
N LEU A 147 -3.24 7.67 -3.97
CA LEU A 147 -2.40 7.23 -5.08
C LEU A 147 -3.24 6.80 -6.29
N ALA A 148 -4.34 6.09 -6.07
CA ALA A 148 -5.28 5.73 -7.13
C ALA A 148 -5.96 6.95 -7.76
N ASP A 149 -6.32 7.96 -6.97
CA ASP A 149 -6.93 9.21 -7.46
C ASP A 149 -5.93 10.00 -8.31
N PHE A 150 -4.64 10.00 -7.95
CA PHE A 150 -3.59 10.54 -8.81
C PHE A 150 -3.58 9.87 -10.19
N PHE A 151 -3.63 8.52 -10.24
CA PHE A 151 -3.61 7.80 -11.51
C PHE A 151 -4.82 8.13 -12.39
N ILE A 152 -6.02 8.20 -11.81
CA ILE A 152 -7.24 8.55 -12.54
C ILE A 152 -7.24 10.03 -12.96
N THR A 153 -6.84 10.94 -12.07
CA THR A 153 -6.91 12.40 -12.28
C THR A 153 -5.97 12.84 -13.41
N TYR A 154 -4.76 12.30 -13.46
CA TYR A 154 -3.75 12.66 -14.46
C TYR A 154 -3.66 11.68 -15.64
N GLY A 155 -4.62 10.76 -15.76
CA GLY A 155 -4.79 9.92 -16.94
C GLY A 155 -3.79 8.77 -17.10
N PHE A 156 -3.08 8.39 -16.02
CA PHE A 156 -2.24 7.19 -15.99
C PHE A 156 -3.07 5.90 -15.91
N ALA A 157 -4.30 5.98 -15.38
CA ALA A 157 -5.24 4.87 -15.35
C ALA A 157 -6.64 5.31 -15.81
N GLU A 158 -7.34 4.43 -16.51
CA GLU A 158 -8.79 4.51 -16.73
C GLU A 158 -9.54 3.80 -15.61
N THR A 159 -8.95 2.69 -15.13
CA THR A 159 -9.45 1.89 -14.02
C THR A 159 -8.31 1.56 -13.06
N VAL A 160 -8.55 1.77 -11.77
CA VAL A 160 -7.72 1.22 -10.69
C VAL A 160 -8.49 0.10 -10.01
N VAL A 161 -7.91 -1.09 -10.03
CA VAL A 161 -8.46 -2.29 -9.39
C VAL A 161 -7.79 -2.47 -8.03
N PHE A 162 -8.57 -2.44 -6.97
CA PHE A 162 -8.13 -2.74 -5.62
C PHE A 162 -8.38 -4.22 -5.36
N HIS A 163 -7.36 -4.94 -4.90
CA HIS A 163 -7.48 -6.32 -4.45
C HIS A 163 -7.47 -6.39 -2.92
N GLY A 164 -8.64 -6.61 -2.35
CA GLY A 164 -8.84 -6.88 -0.93
C GLY A 164 -8.81 -8.38 -0.60
N LYS A 165 -9.05 -8.70 0.67
CA LYS A 165 -9.12 -10.05 1.20
C LYS A 165 -10.57 -10.56 1.18
N SER A 166 -10.75 -11.83 0.83
CA SER A 166 -12.07 -12.48 0.76
C SER A 166 -12.71 -12.72 2.12
N ILE A 167 -11.94 -12.58 3.20
CA ILE A 167 -12.32 -12.82 4.60
C ILE A 167 -11.55 -11.87 5.52
N PRO A 168 -11.99 -11.68 6.78
CA PRO A 168 -11.15 -11.05 7.81
C PRO A 168 -9.78 -11.74 7.87
N TRP A 169 -8.73 -10.97 7.66
CA TRP A 169 -7.38 -11.47 7.44
C TRP A 169 -6.38 -10.55 8.13
N TYR A 170 -5.37 -11.12 8.80
CA TYR A 170 -4.30 -10.38 9.48
C TYR A 170 -4.74 -9.14 10.29
N VAL A 171 -5.89 -9.24 10.98
CA VAL A 171 -6.50 -8.18 11.81
C VAL A 171 -7.03 -7.00 10.99
N SER A 172 -6.13 -6.25 10.37
CA SER A 172 -6.42 -4.95 9.77
C SER A 172 -6.60 -4.96 8.25
N ASP A 173 -6.36 -6.10 7.58
CA ASP A 173 -6.44 -6.16 6.12
C ASP A 173 -7.82 -5.76 5.58
N VAL A 174 -7.79 -5.07 4.43
CA VAL A 174 -9.00 -4.59 3.75
C VAL A 174 -9.79 -5.75 3.16
N THR A 175 -11.05 -5.87 3.56
CA THR A 175 -12.06 -6.65 2.84
C THR A 175 -12.99 -5.72 2.04
N LYS A 176 -13.81 -6.28 1.15
CA LYS A 176 -14.81 -5.47 0.41
C LYS A 176 -15.75 -4.67 1.34
N PRO A 177 -16.34 -5.26 2.41
CA PRO A 177 -17.12 -4.49 3.37
C PRO A 177 -16.35 -3.33 4.03
N ASP A 178 -15.05 -3.49 4.30
CA ASP A 178 -14.23 -2.40 4.85
C ASP A 178 -14.07 -1.26 3.85
N PHE A 179 -13.78 -1.58 2.58
CA PHE A 179 -13.63 -0.61 1.50
C PHE A 179 -14.91 0.21 1.27
N GLU A 180 -16.06 -0.48 1.19
CA GLU A 180 -17.35 0.17 1.00
C GLU A 180 -17.78 0.98 2.21
N HIS A 181 -17.52 0.48 3.42
CA HIS A 181 -17.76 1.23 4.63
C HIS A 181 -16.90 2.49 4.70
N PHE A 182 -15.60 2.38 4.42
CA PHE A 182 -14.66 3.49 4.39
C PHE A 182 -15.14 4.63 3.46
N LEU A 183 -15.56 4.30 2.24
CA LEU A 183 -16.17 5.26 1.32
C LEU A 183 -17.45 5.89 1.88
N ASN A 184 -18.32 5.10 2.51
CA ASN A 184 -19.55 5.60 3.13
C ASN A 184 -19.26 6.58 4.27
N ARG A 185 -18.24 6.29 5.10
CA ARG A 185 -17.84 7.17 6.21
C ARG A 185 -17.39 8.54 5.70
N LEU A 186 -16.49 8.57 4.71
CA LEU A 186 -16.00 9.81 4.11
C LEU A 186 -17.15 10.69 3.58
N VAL A 187 -18.16 10.07 2.96
CA VAL A 187 -19.28 10.78 2.34
C VAL A 187 -20.34 11.24 3.35
N LYS A 188 -20.67 10.40 4.35
CA LYS A 188 -21.87 10.59 5.18
C LYS A 188 -21.60 10.88 6.66
N GLU A 189 -20.44 10.49 7.18
CA GLU A 189 -20.16 10.51 8.62
C GLU A 189 -19.12 11.56 9.00
N CYS A 190 -18.09 11.77 8.18
CA CYS A 190 -17.08 12.79 8.43
C CYS A 190 -17.68 14.19 8.42
N ALA A 191 -17.33 15.02 9.41
CA ALA A 191 -17.77 16.42 9.48
C ALA A 191 -16.94 17.36 8.59
N SER A 192 -15.71 16.96 8.24
CA SER A 192 -14.80 17.76 7.41
C SER A 192 -15.28 17.84 5.95
N SER A 193 -15.42 19.05 5.43
CA SER A 193 -15.77 19.30 4.02
C SER A 193 -14.69 18.77 3.07
N ALA A 194 -13.41 18.81 3.46
CA ALA A 194 -12.31 18.31 2.65
C ALA A 194 -12.39 16.78 2.46
N LEU A 195 -12.68 16.03 3.52
CA LEU A 195 -12.90 14.59 3.45
C LEU A 195 -14.16 14.25 2.66
N GLN A 196 -15.25 15.00 2.86
CA GLN A 196 -16.47 14.81 2.08
C GLN A 196 -16.23 15.06 0.58
N GLN A 197 -15.45 16.08 0.21
CA GLN A 197 -15.15 16.37 -1.20
C GLN A 197 -14.38 15.22 -1.87
N ILE A 198 -13.31 14.73 -1.24
CA ILE A 198 -12.56 13.57 -1.72
C ILE A 198 -13.45 12.32 -1.73
N GLY A 199 -14.18 12.06 -0.66
CA GLY A 199 -15.09 10.92 -0.53
C GLY A 199 -16.14 10.90 -1.63
N ASN A 200 -16.72 12.05 -1.97
CA ASN A 200 -17.68 12.16 -3.08
C ASN A 200 -17.05 11.86 -4.44
N ARG A 201 -15.82 12.34 -4.69
CA ARG A 201 -15.06 12.04 -5.91
C ARG A 201 -14.78 10.54 -6.02
N TRP A 202 -14.28 9.91 -4.97
CA TRP A 202 -13.97 8.48 -4.96
C TRP A 202 -15.23 7.60 -5.03
N ASN A 203 -16.31 7.99 -4.35
CA ASN A 203 -17.60 7.31 -4.48
C ASN A 203 -18.15 7.39 -5.92
N ASN A 204 -17.92 8.50 -6.62
CA ASN A 204 -18.25 8.60 -8.04
C ASN A 204 -17.35 7.70 -8.90
N TYR A 205 -16.04 7.63 -8.63
CA TYR A 205 -15.15 6.67 -9.30
C TYR A 205 -15.59 5.22 -9.08
N TYR A 206 -16.00 4.88 -7.87
CA TYR A 206 -16.51 3.55 -7.53
C TYR A 206 -17.78 3.22 -8.32
N LYS A 207 -18.77 4.14 -8.34
CA LYS A 207 -20.03 3.98 -9.09
C LYS A 207 -19.84 3.91 -10.60
N THR A 208 -18.82 4.58 -11.13
CA THR A 208 -18.55 4.65 -12.58
C THR A 208 -17.55 3.60 -13.07
N GLY A 209 -17.07 2.70 -12.19
CA GLY A 209 -16.13 1.63 -12.54
C GLY A 209 -14.68 2.09 -12.74
N LYS A 210 -14.35 3.33 -12.36
CA LYS A 210 -12.96 3.81 -12.34
C LYS A 210 -12.19 3.26 -11.14
N PHE A 211 -12.85 3.12 -10.00
CA PHE A 211 -12.36 2.35 -8.87
C PHE A 211 -13.16 1.05 -8.79
N VAL A 212 -12.48 -0.09 -8.71
CA VAL A 212 -13.10 -1.41 -8.62
C VAL A 212 -12.49 -2.16 -7.43
N ILE A 213 -13.31 -2.81 -6.60
CA ILE A 213 -12.82 -3.67 -5.50
C ILE A 213 -13.11 -5.13 -5.83
N GLU A 214 -12.07 -5.95 -5.79
CA GLU A 214 -12.13 -7.39 -6.00
C GLU A 214 -11.44 -8.11 -4.85
N CYS A 215 -11.92 -9.29 -4.50
CA CYS A 215 -11.45 -10.03 -3.32
C CYS A 215 -11.34 -11.52 -3.66
N GLU A 216 -10.43 -11.85 -4.58
CA GLU A 216 -10.17 -13.24 -4.96
C GLU A 216 -9.66 -14.06 -3.78
N GLU A 217 -10.03 -15.35 -3.74
CA GLU A 217 -9.66 -16.23 -2.63
C GLU A 217 -8.14 -16.41 -2.51
N PHE A 218 -7.42 -16.37 -3.63
CA PHE A 218 -5.97 -16.57 -3.71
C PHE A 218 -5.19 -15.68 -2.73
N TRP A 219 -5.62 -14.43 -2.53
CA TRP A 219 -4.98 -13.49 -1.59
C TRP A 219 -4.96 -14.01 -0.15
N THR A 220 -5.91 -14.87 0.20
CA THR A 220 -6.09 -15.48 1.53
C THR A 220 -5.66 -16.95 1.60
N LEU A 221 -5.11 -17.49 0.51
CA LEU A 221 -4.48 -18.82 0.50
C LEU A 221 -3.03 -18.75 0.99
N PRO A 222 -2.42 -19.87 1.44
CA PRO A 222 -1.04 -19.89 1.92
C PRO A 222 0.01 -19.86 0.79
N HIS A 223 -0.41 -19.80 -0.47
CA HIS A 223 0.48 -19.84 -1.62
C HIS A 223 1.33 -18.56 -1.72
N CYS A 224 2.58 -18.75 -2.14
CA CYS A 224 3.43 -17.68 -2.63
C CYS A 224 2.95 -17.22 -4.01
N TYR A 225 3.25 -15.99 -4.40
CA TYR A 225 2.78 -15.45 -5.67
C TYR A 225 3.43 -16.13 -6.88
N SER A 226 4.63 -16.67 -6.74
CA SER A 226 5.32 -17.50 -7.75
C SER A 226 4.51 -18.71 -8.21
N THR A 227 3.61 -19.24 -7.39
CA THR A 227 2.75 -20.38 -7.77
C THR A 227 1.40 -19.94 -8.34
N MET A 228 1.11 -18.64 -8.44
CA MET A 228 -0.20 -18.16 -8.91
C MET A 228 -0.52 -18.64 -10.33
N ALA A 229 0.48 -18.71 -11.23
CA ALA A 229 0.26 -19.16 -12.60
C ALA A 229 -0.27 -20.62 -12.67
N THR A 230 0.05 -21.46 -11.69
CA THR A 230 -0.41 -22.86 -11.60
C THR A 230 -1.67 -23.00 -10.75
N GLU A 231 -1.71 -22.34 -9.59
CA GLU A 231 -2.81 -22.48 -8.62
C GLU A 231 -4.05 -21.64 -9.00
N ASP A 232 -3.87 -20.48 -9.61
CA ASP A 232 -4.94 -19.61 -10.11
C ASP A 232 -4.52 -18.91 -11.42
N SER A 233 -4.42 -19.73 -12.48
CA SER A 233 -4.05 -19.24 -13.81
C SER A 233 -4.99 -18.15 -14.36
N LYS A 234 -6.23 -18.08 -13.86
CA LYS A 234 -7.21 -17.06 -14.27
C LYS A 234 -6.83 -15.71 -13.66
N LEU A 235 -6.51 -15.66 -12.36
CA LEU A 235 -6.03 -14.46 -11.71
C LEU A 235 -4.71 -13.99 -12.32
N TYR A 236 -3.75 -14.90 -12.55
CA TYR A 236 -2.46 -14.53 -13.16
C TYR A 236 -2.64 -13.87 -14.53
N LYS A 237 -3.49 -14.44 -15.40
CA LYS A 237 -3.79 -13.88 -16.73
C LYS A 237 -4.49 -12.53 -16.64
N LYS A 238 -5.35 -12.34 -15.64
CA LYS A 238 -6.03 -11.07 -15.39
C LYS A 238 -5.04 -9.98 -14.99
N LEU A 239 -4.15 -10.26 -14.03
CA LEU A 239 -3.10 -9.33 -13.61
C LEU A 239 -2.11 -9.01 -14.73
N ALA A 240 -1.91 -9.93 -15.68
CA ALA A 240 -1.06 -9.70 -16.86
C ALA A 240 -1.66 -8.69 -17.86
N CYS A 241 -2.96 -8.38 -17.77
CA CYS A 241 -3.59 -7.33 -18.57
C CYS A 241 -3.33 -5.91 -18.04
N SER A 242 -2.82 -5.80 -16.81
CA SER A 242 -2.54 -4.53 -16.15
C SER A 242 -1.21 -3.97 -16.57
N GLN A 243 -1.05 -2.65 -16.51
CA GLN A 243 0.22 -1.99 -16.82
C GLN A 243 1.19 -2.03 -15.62
N LEU A 244 0.65 -2.03 -14.40
CA LEU A 244 1.42 -1.97 -13.16
C LEU A 244 0.63 -2.64 -12.04
N LEU A 245 1.31 -3.48 -11.26
CA LEU A 245 0.80 -4.04 -10.01
C LEU A 245 1.55 -3.41 -8.84
N ILE A 246 0.82 -2.89 -7.85
CA ILE A 246 1.37 -2.29 -6.64
C ILE A 246 0.98 -3.17 -5.45
N PHE A 247 1.96 -3.81 -4.83
CA PHE A 247 1.78 -4.65 -3.66
C PHE A 247 2.11 -3.87 -2.39
N LYS A 248 1.13 -3.74 -1.50
CA LYS A 248 1.26 -2.99 -0.24
C LYS A 248 1.70 -3.88 0.92
N GLY A 249 2.61 -3.41 1.74
CA GLY A 249 2.85 -3.97 3.07
C GLY A 249 3.68 -5.25 3.12
N ASP A 250 3.93 -5.70 4.35
CA ASP A 250 4.89 -6.76 4.66
C ASP A 250 4.42 -8.15 4.21
N LEU A 251 3.14 -8.48 4.38
CA LEU A 251 2.62 -9.79 4.01
C LEU A 251 2.66 -10.04 2.50
N ASN A 252 2.26 -9.04 1.71
CA ASN A 252 2.35 -9.12 0.25
C ASN A 252 3.82 -9.27 -0.19
N TYR A 253 4.73 -8.51 0.42
CA TYR A 253 6.17 -8.63 0.12
C TYR A 253 6.69 -10.05 0.41
N ARG A 254 6.37 -10.61 1.57
CA ARG A 254 6.76 -11.98 1.92
C ARG A 254 6.22 -13.00 0.91
N LYS A 255 4.96 -12.87 0.48
CA LYS A 255 4.38 -13.74 -0.57
C LYS A 255 5.02 -13.55 -1.94
N LEU A 256 5.46 -12.33 -2.29
CA LEU A 256 6.21 -12.03 -3.51
C LEU A 256 7.56 -12.77 -3.53
N ILE A 257 8.31 -12.70 -2.43
CA ILE A 257 9.66 -13.27 -2.34
C ILE A 257 9.72 -14.68 -1.75
N GLY A 258 8.55 -15.31 -1.55
CA GLY A 258 8.44 -16.68 -1.05
C GLY A 258 8.70 -16.89 0.44
N ASP A 259 8.75 -15.83 1.24
CA ASP A 259 9.10 -15.86 2.68
C ASP A 259 10.47 -16.53 2.93
N ILE A 260 11.42 -16.30 2.00
CA ILE A 260 12.78 -16.85 2.00
C ILE A 260 13.75 -15.78 2.52
N ASN A 261 14.71 -16.21 3.34
CA ASN A 261 15.84 -15.38 3.76
C ASN A 261 16.88 -15.28 2.62
N TRP A 262 16.60 -14.43 1.64
CA TRP A 262 17.50 -14.16 0.52
C TRP A 262 18.77 -13.44 0.99
N SER A 263 19.87 -13.61 0.26
CA SER A 263 21.01 -12.71 0.43
C SER A 263 20.56 -11.27 0.14
N SER A 264 21.02 -10.31 0.93
CA SER A 264 20.65 -8.88 0.80
C SER A 264 20.92 -8.32 -0.60
N SER A 265 21.90 -8.85 -1.34
CA SER A 265 22.22 -8.45 -2.71
C SER A 265 21.45 -9.20 -3.81
N THR A 266 20.59 -10.16 -3.44
CA THR A 266 19.73 -10.86 -4.41
C THR A 266 18.75 -9.85 -5.01
N THR A 267 18.79 -9.67 -6.33
CA THR A 267 17.88 -8.71 -6.99
C THR A 267 16.41 -9.05 -6.75
N PHE A 268 15.53 -8.03 -6.73
CA PHE A 268 14.11 -8.23 -6.50
C PHE A 268 13.50 -9.15 -7.57
N LYS A 269 13.92 -8.98 -8.83
CA LYS A 269 13.52 -9.84 -9.96
C LYS A 269 13.82 -11.32 -9.74
N SER A 270 15.00 -11.66 -9.20
CA SER A 270 15.34 -13.04 -8.87
C SER A 270 14.50 -13.57 -7.70
N ALA A 271 14.29 -12.74 -6.67
CA ALA A 271 13.52 -13.12 -5.49
C ALA A 271 12.03 -13.38 -5.79
N LEU A 272 11.47 -12.76 -6.84
CA LEU A 272 10.10 -13.00 -7.31
C LEU A 272 9.84 -14.42 -7.83
N CYS A 273 10.88 -15.25 -8.01
CA CYS A 273 10.75 -16.65 -8.43
C CYS A 273 9.81 -16.82 -9.66
N GLN A 274 10.04 -16.06 -10.73
CA GLN A 274 9.26 -16.04 -11.98
C GLN A 274 7.86 -15.42 -11.90
N PHE A 275 7.44 -14.88 -10.75
CA PHE A 275 6.22 -14.08 -10.69
C PHE A 275 6.40 -12.74 -11.40
N GLN A 276 6.04 -12.67 -12.68
CA GLN A 276 6.13 -11.46 -13.49
C GLN A 276 4.96 -11.37 -14.49
N PRO A 277 3.71 -11.21 -14.00
CA PRO A 277 2.55 -11.04 -14.89
C PRO A 277 2.65 -9.75 -15.72
N THR A 278 3.15 -8.68 -15.13
CA THR A 278 3.43 -7.36 -15.75
C THR A 278 4.48 -6.64 -14.88
N ALA A 279 4.63 -5.31 -14.95
CA ALA A 279 5.48 -4.58 -14.01
C ALA A 279 4.98 -4.71 -12.56
N VAL A 280 5.87 -5.06 -11.63
CA VAL A 280 5.56 -5.34 -10.22
C VAL A 280 6.28 -4.33 -9.34
N VAL A 281 5.51 -3.64 -8.51
CA VAL A 281 5.98 -2.71 -7.48
C VAL A 281 5.67 -3.26 -6.10
N ALA A 282 6.63 -3.17 -5.20
CA ALA A 282 6.45 -3.48 -3.79
C ALA A 282 6.70 -2.21 -2.95
N LEU A 283 5.68 -1.80 -2.18
CA LEU A 283 5.78 -0.71 -1.20
C LEU A 283 5.70 -1.34 0.20
N ARG A 284 6.86 -1.49 0.85
CA ARG A 284 6.95 -2.29 2.08
C ARG A 284 7.68 -1.55 3.19
N THR A 285 7.02 -1.42 4.34
CA THR A 285 7.70 -1.21 5.64
C THR A 285 8.15 -2.56 6.21
N LEU A 286 9.39 -2.64 6.69
CA LEU A 286 10.02 -3.90 7.10
C LEU A 286 9.50 -4.37 8.46
N LYS A 287 8.74 -5.47 8.48
CA LYS A 287 8.18 -6.09 9.70
C LYS A 287 8.51 -7.58 9.82
N CYS A 288 9.51 -8.04 9.05
CA CYS A 288 9.94 -9.44 8.97
C CYS A 288 11.38 -9.54 8.44
N ASP A 289 12.11 -10.56 8.89
CA ASP A 289 13.53 -10.80 8.59
C ASP A 289 13.85 -10.98 7.10
N CYS A 290 12.87 -11.32 6.27
CA CYS A 290 13.07 -11.56 4.85
C CYS A 290 13.15 -10.23 4.08
N VAL A 291 14.25 -9.96 3.39
CA VAL A 291 14.43 -8.81 2.50
C VAL A 291 15.44 -9.16 1.41
N CYS A 292 15.39 -8.46 0.28
CA CYS A 292 16.31 -8.62 -0.83
C CYS A 292 16.61 -7.25 -1.45
N ASP A 293 17.50 -7.22 -2.45
CA ASP A 293 17.79 -6.07 -3.30
C ASP A 293 18.06 -4.78 -2.51
N LEU A 294 18.96 -4.89 -1.51
CA LEU A 294 19.42 -3.78 -0.70
C LEU A 294 20.64 -3.13 -1.36
N ASN A 295 20.67 -1.79 -1.33
CA ASN A 295 21.84 -1.03 -1.74
C ASN A 295 23.07 -1.42 -0.93
N CYS A 296 24.27 -1.36 -1.51
CA CYS A 296 25.51 -1.75 -0.82
C CYS A 296 25.82 -0.91 0.44
N ASP A 297 25.22 0.27 0.57
CA ASP A 297 25.38 1.19 1.69
C ASP A 297 24.30 1.05 2.78
N TYR A 298 23.42 0.03 2.70
CA TYR A 298 22.28 -0.09 3.61
C TYR A 298 22.69 -0.18 5.09
N GLU A 299 23.75 -0.92 5.41
CA GLU A 299 24.26 -1.07 6.78
C GLU A 299 24.75 0.28 7.32
N THR A 300 25.48 1.05 6.50
CA THR A 300 25.93 2.39 6.86
C THR A 300 24.74 3.32 7.12
N LYS A 301 23.70 3.29 6.27
CA LYS A 301 22.48 4.09 6.50
C LYS A 301 21.79 3.73 7.81
N ILE A 302 21.70 2.44 8.14
CA ILE A 302 21.11 1.96 9.39
C ILE A 302 21.96 2.43 10.57
N ASP A 303 23.27 2.19 10.53
CA ASP A 303 24.20 2.59 11.57
C ASP A 303 24.15 4.09 11.83
N GLU A 304 24.07 4.92 10.78
CA GLU A 304 23.94 6.38 10.89
C GLU A 304 22.61 6.84 11.47
N THR A 305 21.54 6.14 11.14
CA THR A 305 20.18 6.49 11.56
C THR A 305 19.89 6.01 12.98
N ASP A 306 20.55 4.93 13.41
CA ASP A 306 20.35 4.28 14.71
C ASP A 306 21.50 4.57 15.69
N LYS A 307 22.42 5.52 15.40
CA LYS A 307 23.56 5.87 16.27
C LYS A 307 23.20 6.11 17.74
N ASP A 308 22.03 6.68 17.99
CA ASP A 308 21.55 7.00 19.35
C ASP A 308 20.82 5.82 20.02
N ASP A 309 20.48 4.78 19.26
CA ASP A 309 19.79 3.57 19.69
C ASP A 309 20.81 2.41 19.88
N ASN A 310 21.70 2.54 20.88
CA ASN A 310 22.79 1.59 21.18
C ASN A 310 22.40 0.10 21.27
N TYR A 311 21.12 -0.22 21.50
CA TYR A 311 20.60 -1.60 21.52
C TYR A 311 20.37 -2.18 20.11
N LEU A 312 20.14 -1.34 19.10
CA LEU A 312 19.72 -1.74 17.77
C LEU A 312 20.87 -2.12 16.84
N CYS A 313 22.04 -1.48 16.96
CA CYS A 313 23.19 -1.71 16.05
C CYS A 313 23.78 -3.13 16.09
N SER A 314 23.46 -3.95 17.11
CA SER A 314 23.97 -5.33 17.25
C SER A 314 22.95 -6.41 16.89
N THR A 315 21.75 -6.02 16.44
CA THR A 315 20.65 -6.94 16.17
C THR A 315 20.07 -6.67 14.77
N ASN A 316 19.60 -7.72 14.08
CA ASN A 316 18.81 -7.57 12.85
C ASN A 316 17.40 -6.98 13.11
N TYR A 317 17.19 -6.31 14.24
CA TYR A 317 15.89 -5.78 14.65
C TYR A 317 15.35 -4.70 13.70
N TRP A 318 16.23 -4.04 12.95
CA TRP A 318 15.86 -3.12 11.87
C TRP A 318 14.96 -3.76 10.80
N GLN A 319 15.02 -5.09 10.63
CA GLN A 319 14.18 -5.83 9.69
C GLN A 319 12.74 -6.04 10.18
N VAL A 320 12.50 -5.92 11.50
CA VAL A 320 11.21 -6.30 12.12
C VAL A 320 10.52 -5.16 12.87
N ASN A 321 11.21 -4.04 13.10
CA ASN A 321 10.70 -2.93 13.91
C ASN A 321 9.81 -1.94 13.13
N GLY A 322 9.58 -2.17 11.84
CA GLY A 322 8.82 -1.29 10.97
C GLY A 322 9.50 0.04 10.64
N LYS A 323 10.75 0.29 11.09
CA LYS A 323 11.45 1.59 10.98
C LYS A 323 11.89 1.87 9.56
N TYR A 324 12.33 0.83 8.87
CA TYR A 324 12.86 0.92 7.52
C TYR A 324 11.83 0.49 6.48
N ALA A 325 12.04 0.90 5.24
CA ALA A 325 11.21 0.56 4.11
C ALA A 325 12.03 0.25 2.86
N VAL A 326 11.37 -0.41 1.90
CA VAL A 326 11.87 -0.57 0.52
C VAL A 326 10.76 -0.23 -0.47
N VAL A 327 11.17 0.41 -1.56
CA VAL A 327 10.37 0.62 -2.77
C VAL A 327 11.06 -0.15 -3.88
N HIS A 328 10.50 -1.30 -4.24
CA HIS A 328 11.07 -2.16 -5.28
C HIS A 328 10.22 -2.13 -6.54
N LEU A 329 10.87 -2.33 -7.68
CA LEU A 329 10.27 -2.45 -9.00
C LEU A 329 10.95 -3.60 -9.74
N SER A 330 10.17 -4.49 -10.35
CA SER A 330 10.63 -5.47 -11.34
C SER A 330 9.81 -5.34 -12.62
N LYS A 331 10.47 -5.41 -13.77
CA LYS A 331 9.85 -5.34 -15.10
C LYS A 331 10.43 -6.36 -16.09
#